data_AF-A0A9W7M3A5-F1
#
_entry.id   AF-A0A9W7M3A5-F1
#
_cell.length_a   1.000
_cell.length_b   1.000
_cell.length_c   1.000
_cell.angle_alpha   90.00
_cell.angle_beta   90.00
_cell.angle_gamma   90.00
#
_symmetry.space_group_name_H-M   'P 1'
#
loop_
_entity.id
_entity.type
_entity.pdbx_description
1 polymer ?
#
loop_
_entity_poly.entity_id
_entity_poly.type
_entity_poly.pdbx_seq_one_letter_code
_entity_poly.pdbx_strand_id
1 'polypeptide(L)'
;MERKKQDEKATVKSSLISDVRPLYKHLSEVQTELNGWVERSLLLKDELKNRFSSLCNIQEEVTKELKASAADGEFRFASHQAAKFQGEILNMKQENNKVAEELQAGLDDARTLQLEVERTLLKLTEDWELSGSQINRSGQQQDSDTQNRVPLWTFIFGAKSKKQKTSIFACVHPALHRKYTSLRSLYSSK
;
A
#
# COMPACT_ATOMS: atom_id res chain seq x y z
N MET A 1 -41.44 10.86 37.36
CA MET A 1 -40.21 10.03 37.43
C MET A 1 -39.74 9.52 36.05
N GLU A 2 -40.56 9.63 34.98
CA GLU A 2 -40.20 9.15 33.63
C GLU A 2 -39.19 10.03 32.87
N ARG A 3 -39.22 11.37 33.01
CA ARG A 3 -38.32 12.25 32.25
C ARG A 3 -36.83 12.02 32.54
N LYS A 4 -36.47 11.77 33.80
CA LYS A 4 -35.08 11.45 34.20
C LYS A 4 -34.55 10.15 33.59
N LYS A 5 -35.40 9.13 33.40
CA LYS A 5 -34.99 7.86 32.76
C LYS A 5 -34.81 7.97 31.25
N GLN A 6 -35.51 8.90 30.60
CA GLN A 6 -35.36 9.16 29.16
C GLN A 6 -34.06 9.92 28.84
N ASP A 7 -33.70 10.91 29.65
CA ASP A 7 -32.45 11.67 29.47
C ASP A 7 -31.22 10.78 29.65
N GLU A 8 -31.20 9.92 30.68
CA GLU A 8 -30.08 9.00 30.95
C GLU A 8 -29.86 8.00 29.81
N LYS A 9 -30.96 7.49 29.22
CA LYS A 9 -30.91 6.58 28.06
C LYS A 9 -30.42 7.28 26.79
N ALA A 10 -30.74 8.56 26.61
CA ALA A 10 -30.26 9.36 25.49
C ALA A 10 -28.76 9.68 25.63
N THR A 11 -28.29 10.03 26.83
CA THR A 11 -26.88 10.31 27.11
C THR A 11 -25.98 9.07 26.92
N VAL A 12 -26.44 7.89 27.36
CA VAL A 12 -25.72 6.62 27.14
C VAL A 12 -25.64 6.26 25.66
N LYS A 13 -26.73 6.44 24.90
CA LYS A 13 -26.73 6.23 23.44
C LYS A 13 -25.77 7.17 22.72
N SER A 14 -25.74 8.46 23.07
CA SER A 14 -24.81 9.41 22.44
C SER A 14 -23.34 9.11 22.73
N SER A 15 -23.02 8.61 23.93
CA SER A 15 -21.66 8.19 24.29
C SER A 15 -21.23 6.98 23.44
N LEU A 16 -22.09 5.98 23.30
CA LEU A 16 -21.79 4.79 22.52
C LEU A 16 -21.66 5.09 21.02
N ILE A 17 -22.48 5.99 20.48
CA ILE A 17 -22.35 6.47 19.08
C ILE A 17 -21.00 7.17 18.86
N SER A 18 -20.50 7.91 19.85
CA SER A 18 -19.18 8.55 19.80
C SER A 18 -18.06 7.52 19.67
N ASP A 19 -18.15 6.41 20.38
CA ASP A 19 -17.13 5.34 20.36
C ASP A 19 -17.16 4.50 19.07
N VAL A 20 -18.32 4.43 18.40
CA VAL A 20 -18.51 3.66 17.16
C VAL A 20 -17.94 4.39 15.92
N ARG A 21 -17.98 5.72 15.88
CA ARG A 21 -17.47 6.50 14.73
C ARG A 21 -15.98 6.25 14.43
N PRO A 22 -15.06 6.25 15.43
CA PRO A 22 -13.66 5.89 15.22
C PRO A 22 -13.49 4.47 14.67
N LEU A 23 -14.27 3.50 15.16
CA LEU A 23 -14.22 2.10 14.68
C LEU A 23 -14.66 2.00 13.22
N TYR A 24 -15.77 2.65 12.86
CA TYR A 24 -16.26 2.69 11.49
C TYR A 24 -15.22 3.31 10.54
N LYS A 25 -14.62 4.43 10.95
CA LYS A 25 -13.56 5.10 10.18
C LYS A 25 -12.36 4.17 9.99
N HIS A 26 -11.89 3.55 11.07
CA HIS A 26 -10.75 2.63 11.00
C HIS A 26 -11.03 1.43 10.09
N LEU A 27 -12.23 0.86 10.18
CA LEU A 27 -12.63 -0.27 9.33
C LEU A 27 -12.72 0.13 7.85
N SER A 28 -13.13 1.36 7.55
CA SER A 28 -13.13 1.93 6.19
C SER A 28 -11.71 2.15 5.66
N GLU A 29 -10.77 2.56 6.51
CA GLU A 29 -9.34 2.63 6.17
C GLU A 29 -8.79 1.24 5.84
N VAL A 30 -9.09 0.23 6.68
CA VAL A 30 -8.71 -1.17 6.42
C VAL A 30 -9.29 -1.66 5.08
N GLN A 31 -10.55 -1.37 4.77
CA GLN A 31 -11.16 -1.73 3.48
C GLN A 31 -10.37 -1.12 2.30
N THR A 32 -9.99 0.15 2.42
CA THR A 32 -9.24 0.87 1.39
C THR A 32 -7.84 0.26 1.20
N GLU A 33 -7.17 -0.07 2.30
CA GLU A 33 -5.86 -0.73 2.26
C GLU A 33 -5.95 -2.12 1.62
N LEU A 34 -6.98 -2.89 1.95
CA LEU A 34 -7.22 -4.23 1.42
C LEU A 34 -7.50 -4.20 -0.09
N ASN A 35 -8.29 -3.23 -0.56
CA ASN A 35 -8.50 -3.00 -2.00
C ASN A 35 -7.16 -2.73 -2.71
N GLY A 36 -6.34 -1.85 -2.14
CA GLY A 36 -5.01 -1.56 -2.69
C GLY A 36 -4.05 -2.75 -2.64
N TRP A 37 -4.22 -3.67 -1.68
CA TRP A 37 -3.46 -4.92 -1.64
C TRP A 37 -3.88 -5.85 -2.78
N VAL A 38 -5.19 -6.03 -2.99
CA VAL A 38 -5.74 -6.87 -4.08
C VAL A 38 -5.28 -6.36 -5.44
N GLU A 39 -5.36 -5.06 -5.69
CA GLU A 39 -4.88 -4.44 -6.94
C GLU A 39 -3.40 -4.76 -7.21
N ARG A 40 -2.54 -4.62 -6.20
CA ARG A 40 -1.09 -4.91 -6.33
C ARG A 40 -0.83 -6.39 -6.56
N SER A 41 -1.56 -7.27 -5.89
CA SER A 41 -1.45 -8.71 -6.08
C SER A 41 -1.84 -9.12 -7.50
N LEU A 42 -2.82 -8.46 -8.12
CA LEU A 42 -3.15 -8.69 -9.53
C LEU A 42 -2.03 -8.26 -10.48
N LEU A 43 -1.37 -7.12 -10.22
CA LEU A 43 -0.20 -6.69 -11.00
C LEU A 43 0.97 -7.68 -10.85
N LEU A 44 1.24 -8.15 -9.63
CA LEU A 44 2.29 -9.12 -9.37
C LEU A 44 2.00 -10.47 -10.08
N LYS A 45 0.74 -10.88 -10.16
CA LYS A 45 0.33 -12.08 -10.90
C LYS A 45 0.62 -11.96 -12.39
N ASP A 46 0.44 -10.78 -12.97
CA ASP A 46 0.83 -10.54 -14.37
C ASP A 46 2.35 -10.57 -14.54
N GLU A 47 3.09 -9.95 -13.62
CA GLU A 47 4.56 -9.98 -13.62
C GLU A 47 5.10 -11.41 -13.55
N LEU A 48 4.53 -12.28 -12.71
CA LEU A 48 4.93 -13.68 -12.61
C LEU A 48 4.74 -14.42 -13.94
N LYS A 49 3.61 -14.21 -14.63
CA LYS A 49 3.37 -14.77 -15.97
C LYS A 49 4.40 -14.28 -16.99
N ASN A 50 4.70 -12.98 -16.98
CA ASN A 50 5.68 -12.39 -17.88
C ASN A 50 7.08 -12.96 -17.63
N ARG A 51 7.47 -13.11 -16.35
CA ARG A 51 8.72 -13.77 -15.96
C ARG A 51 8.76 -15.22 -16.41
N PHE A 52 7.68 -15.98 -16.24
CA PHE A 52 7.61 -17.38 -16.69
C PHE A 52 7.76 -17.49 -18.21
N SER A 53 7.08 -16.64 -18.97
CA SER A 53 7.20 -16.56 -20.44
C SER A 53 8.64 -16.24 -20.87
N SER A 54 9.27 -15.26 -20.23
CA SER A 54 10.68 -14.91 -20.47
C SER A 54 11.61 -16.09 -20.21
N LEU A 55 11.40 -16.83 -19.10
CA LEU A 55 12.18 -18.03 -18.79
C LEU A 55 12.00 -19.14 -19.85
N CYS A 56 10.80 -19.30 -20.42
CA CYS A 56 10.59 -20.23 -21.53
C CYS A 56 11.36 -19.80 -22.79
N ASN A 57 11.33 -18.51 -23.14
CA ASN A 57 12.07 -18.01 -24.30
C ASN A 57 13.59 -18.21 -24.14
N ILE A 58 14.14 -17.90 -22.96
CA ILE A 58 15.55 -18.15 -22.63
C ILE A 58 15.87 -19.65 -22.75
N GLN A 59 14.98 -20.51 -22.25
CA GLN A 59 15.15 -21.97 -22.35
C GLN A 59 15.22 -22.45 -23.81
N GLU A 60 14.37 -21.89 -24.68
CA GLU A 60 14.35 -22.18 -26.11
C GLU A 60 15.63 -21.72 -26.81
N GLU A 61 16.11 -20.51 -26.50
CA GLU A 61 17.37 -19.97 -27.02
C GLU A 61 18.57 -20.83 -26.63
N VAL A 62 18.69 -21.21 -25.36
CA VAL A 62 19.76 -22.12 -24.88
C VAL A 62 19.69 -23.46 -25.61
N THR A 63 18.48 -23.99 -25.83
CA THR A 63 18.29 -25.26 -26.54
C THR A 63 18.68 -25.15 -28.01
N LYS A 64 18.36 -24.02 -28.65
CA LYS A 64 18.69 -23.75 -30.05
C LYS A 64 20.20 -23.64 -30.24
N GLU A 65 20.90 -22.91 -29.38
CA GLU A 65 22.36 -22.73 -29.46
C GLU A 65 23.10 -24.06 -29.21
N LEU A 66 22.60 -24.88 -28.28
CA LEU A 66 23.16 -26.21 -28.03
C LEU A 66 23.02 -27.13 -29.25
N LYS A 67 21.86 -27.11 -29.94
CA LYS A 67 21.64 -27.89 -31.16
C LYS A 67 22.52 -27.40 -32.32
N ALA A 68 22.68 -26.08 -32.46
CA ALA A 68 23.55 -25.50 -33.48
C ALA A 68 25.03 -25.89 -33.25
N SER A 69 25.51 -25.79 -32.00
CA SER A 69 26.87 -26.21 -31.64
C SER A 69 27.14 -27.70 -31.89
N ALA A 70 26.14 -28.57 -31.76
CA ALA A 70 26.27 -29.98 -32.06
C ALA A 70 26.34 -30.28 -33.58
N ALA A 71 25.70 -29.44 -34.40
CA ALA A 71 25.67 -29.60 -35.85
C ALA A 71 26.94 -29.06 -36.55
N ASP A 72 27.53 -27.99 -36.03
CA ASP A 72 28.67 -27.30 -36.66
C ASP A 72 30.04 -27.91 -36.33
N GLY A 73 30.09 -28.93 -35.46
CA GLY A 73 31.33 -29.60 -35.02
C GLY A 73 32.26 -28.72 -34.16
N GLU A 74 31.99 -27.42 -34.08
CA GLU A 74 32.64 -26.44 -33.22
C GLU A 74 31.80 -26.26 -31.94
N PHE A 75 32.32 -26.70 -30.79
CA PHE A 75 31.67 -26.56 -29.49
C PHE A 75 31.69 -25.10 -29.01
N ARG A 76 30.90 -24.23 -29.64
CA ARG A 76 30.70 -22.83 -29.22
C ARG A 76 29.94 -22.76 -27.89
N PHE A 77 29.07 -23.73 -27.64
CA PHE A 77 28.33 -23.88 -26.39
C PHE A 77 28.68 -25.20 -25.69
N ALA A 78 29.35 -25.11 -24.53
CA ALA A 78 29.79 -26.29 -23.80
C ALA A 78 28.59 -27.04 -23.19
N SER A 79 28.40 -28.31 -23.57
CA SER A 79 27.24 -29.13 -23.16
C SER A 79 27.01 -29.17 -21.64
N HIS A 80 28.07 -29.13 -20.82
CA HIS A 80 27.95 -29.15 -19.37
C HIS A 80 27.35 -27.84 -18.81
N GLN A 81 27.70 -26.69 -19.39
CA GLN A 81 27.14 -25.40 -18.99
C GLN A 81 25.67 -25.29 -19.42
N ALA A 82 25.35 -25.79 -20.61
CA ALA A 82 23.98 -25.86 -21.10
C ALA A 82 23.07 -26.65 -20.16
N ALA A 83 23.51 -27.83 -19.74
CA ALA A 83 22.78 -28.65 -18.79
C ALA A 83 22.58 -27.93 -17.44
N LYS A 84 23.61 -27.23 -16.96
CA LYS A 84 23.51 -26.42 -15.74
C LYS A 84 22.47 -25.31 -15.88
N PHE A 85 22.53 -24.53 -16.95
CA PHE A 85 21.56 -23.46 -17.22
C PHE A 85 20.13 -23.99 -17.35
N GLN A 86 19.94 -25.12 -18.03
CA GLN A 86 18.64 -25.77 -18.14
C GLN A 86 18.07 -26.13 -16.76
N GLY A 87 18.90 -26.66 -15.86
CA GLY A 87 18.51 -26.95 -14.48
C GLY A 87 18.16 -25.68 -13.68
N GLU A 88 18.97 -24.63 -13.79
CA GLU A 88 18.71 -23.35 -13.12
C GLU A 88 17.40 -22.70 -13.61
N ILE A 89 17.15 -22.69 -14.93
CA ILE A 89 15.91 -22.17 -15.51
C ILE A 89 14.71 -23.00 -15.04
N LEU A 90 14.83 -24.33 -15.01
CA LEU A 90 13.77 -25.20 -14.50
C LEU A 90 13.44 -24.88 -13.04
N ASN A 91 14.47 -24.71 -12.20
CA ASN A 91 14.30 -24.32 -10.80
C ASN A 91 13.63 -22.95 -10.66
N MET A 92 14.03 -21.95 -11.45
CA MET A 92 13.41 -20.63 -11.44
C MET A 92 11.94 -20.67 -11.89
N LYS A 93 11.59 -21.52 -12.85
CA LYS A 93 10.20 -21.73 -13.28
C LYS A 93 9.34 -22.36 -12.18
N GLN A 94 9.89 -23.35 -11.47
CA GLN A 94 9.20 -23.98 -10.34
C GLN A 94 8.95 -23.00 -9.21
N GLU A 95 9.95 -22.22 -8.82
CA GLU A 95 9.79 -21.21 -7.77
C GLU A 95 8.81 -20.10 -8.20
N ASN A 96 8.83 -19.70 -9.47
CA ASN A 96 7.85 -18.73 -10.00
C ASN A 96 6.40 -19.25 -9.84
N ASN A 97 6.16 -20.51 -10.17
CA ASN A 97 4.85 -21.14 -9.99
C ASN A 97 4.45 -21.23 -8.51
N LYS A 98 5.38 -21.60 -7.63
CA LYS A 98 5.13 -21.64 -6.19
C LYS A 98 4.71 -20.27 -5.64
N VAL A 99 5.41 -19.21 -6.04
CA VAL A 99 5.05 -17.83 -5.67
C VAL A 99 3.66 -17.47 -6.24
N ALA A 100 3.31 -17.93 -7.44
CA ALA A 100 1.99 -17.69 -8.02
C ALA A 100 0.87 -18.39 -7.23
N GLU A 101 1.12 -19.61 -6.75
CA GLU A 101 0.18 -20.36 -5.89
C GLU A 101 -0.02 -19.69 -4.54
N GLU A 102 1.08 -19.31 -3.86
CA GLU A 102 1.03 -18.58 -2.58
C GLU A 102 0.32 -17.23 -2.72
N LEU A 103 0.60 -16.50 -3.81
CA LEU A 103 -0.08 -15.24 -4.12
C LEU A 103 -1.58 -15.43 -4.36
N GLN A 104 -1.97 -16.52 -5.02
CA GLN A 104 -3.38 -16.83 -5.25
C GLN A 104 -4.09 -17.18 -3.94
N ALA A 105 -3.47 -17.98 -3.07
CA ALA A 105 -4.01 -18.28 -1.74
C ALA A 105 -4.21 -17.00 -0.91
N GLY A 106 -3.21 -16.12 -0.86
CA GLY A 106 -3.34 -14.83 -0.17
C GLY A 106 -4.43 -13.93 -0.79
N LEU A 107 -4.63 -13.99 -2.11
CA LEU A 107 -5.70 -13.26 -2.79
C LEU A 107 -7.09 -13.73 -2.37
N ASP A 108 -7.26 -15.02 -2.17
CA ASP A 108 -8.52 -15.61 -1.76
C ASP A 108 -8.82 -15.30 -0.29
N ASP A 109 -7.80 -15.30 0.57
CA ASP A 109 -7.90 -14.84 1.96
C ASP A 109 -8.27 -13.35 2.02
N ALA A 110 -7.61 -12.50 1.23
CA ALA A 110 -7.91 -11.07 1.19
C ALA A 110 -9.34 -10.77 0.71
N ARG A 111 -9.84 -11.51 -0.29
CA ARG A 111 -11.23 -11.38 -0.75
C ARG A 111 -12.23 -11.81 0.32
N THR A 112 -11.91 -12.86 1.06
CA THR A 112 -12.73 -13.29 2.21
C THR A 112 -12.80 -12.18 3.25
N LEU A 113 -11.66 -11.56 3.57
CA LEU A 113 -11.60 -10.43 4.49
C LEU A 113 -12.35 -9.20 3.98
N GLN A 114 -12.33 -8.91 2.67
CA GLN A 114 -13.12 -7.81 2.08
C GLN A 114 -14.61 -7.99 2.36
N LEU A 115 -15.14 -9.19 2.15
CA LEU A 115 -16.54 -9.51 2.41
C LEU A 115 -16.90 -9.39 3.90
N GLU A 116 -16.00 -9.77 4.80
CA GLU A 116 -16.19 -9.63 6.24
C GLU A 116 -16.20 -8.18 6.70
N VAL A 117 -15.28 -7.37 6.16
CA VAL A 117 -15.20 -5.92 6.41
C VAL A 117 -16.46 -5.22 5.91
N GLU A 118 -16.90 -5.51 4.69
CA GLU A 118 -18.13 -4.97 4.10
C GLU A 118 -19.37 -5.32 4.93
N ARG A 119 -19.51 -6.60 5.31
CA ARG A 119 -20.60 -7.06 6.17
C ARG A 119 -20.60 -6.34 7.51
N THR A 120 -19.42 -6.10 8.08
CA THR A 120 -19.28 -5.43 9.38
C THR A 120 -19.60 -3.94 9.27
N LEU A 121 -19.17 -3.27 8.20
CA LEU A 121 -19.53 -1.87 7.91
C LEU A 121 -21.03 -1.68 7.74
N LEU A 122 -21.71 -2.61 7.04
CA LEU A 122 -23.16 -2.58 6.89
C LEU A 122 -23.87 -2.70 8.25
N LYS A 123 -23.48 -3.68 9.08
CA LYS A 123 -24.03 -3.84 10.43
C LYS A 123 -23.83 -2.59 11.29
N LEU A 124 -22.63 -2.01 11.27
CA LEU A 124 -22.36 -0.77 12.00
C LEU A 124 -23.19 0.42 11.50
N THR A 125 -23.56 0.43 10.23
CA THR A 125 -24.41 1.48 9.65
C THR A 125 -25.87 1.30 10.05
N GLU A 126 -26.36 0.06 10.03
CA GLU A 126 -27.73 -0.32 10.43
C GLU A 126 -27.96 -0.16 11.94
N ASP A 127 -27.08 -0.68 12.79
CA ASP A 127 -27.23 -0.73 14.24
C ASP A 127 -27.20 0.66 14.89
N TRP A 128 -26.54 1.63 14.25
CA TRP A 128 -26.24 2.93 14.85
C TRP A 128 -26.89 4.09 14.12
N GLU A 129 -27.78 3.82 13.15
CA GLU A 129 -28.47 4.82 12.32
C GLU A 129 -27.51 5.96 11.89
N LEU A 130 -26.27 5.61 11.55
CA LEU A 130 -25.24 6.60 11.19
C LEU A 130 -25.64 7.44 9.95
N SER A 131 -26.72 7.03 9.27
CA SER A 131 -27.37 7.70 8.15
C SER A 131 -28.35 8.83 8.56
N GLY A 132 -28.72 8.98 9.83
CA GLY A 132 -29.84 9.83 10.26
C GLY A 132 -29.50 11.10 11.09
N SER A 133 -28.30 11.19 11.67
CA SER A 133 -27.91 12.37 12.47
C SER A 133 -26.84 13.17 11.74
N GLN A 134 -27.22 14.38 11.33
CA GLN A 134 -26.42 15.40 10.68
C GLN A 134 -24.90 15.14 10.69
N ILE A 135 -24.36 15.06 9.47
CA ILE A 135 -23.01 15.53 9.13
C ILE A 135 -22.97 17.03 9.44
N ASN A 136 -23.04 17.38 10.73
CA ASN A 136 -22.74 18.71 11.21
C ASN A 136 -21.22 18.81 11.14
N ARG A 137 -20.81 19.61 10.17
CA ARG A 137 -19.56 20.35 10.19
C ARG A 137 -19.46 21.05 11.55
N SER A 138 -18.80 20.44 12.51
CA SER A 138 -18.46 21.09 13.75
C SER A 138 -17.16 20.52 14.27
N GLY A 139 -16.20 21.42 14.52
CA GLY A 139 -15.10 21.14 15.42
C GLY A 139 -13.86 20.62 14.73
N GLN A 140 -13.17 21.54 14.08
CA GLN A 140 -11.72 21.55 14.08
C GLN A 140 -11.22 21.53 15.53
N GLN A 141 -11.04 20.35 16.10
CA GLN A 141 -10.23 20.17 17.30
C GLN A 141 -9.23 19.05 17.05
N GLN A 142 -7.98 19.51 16.93
CA GLN A 142 -6.80 18.68 17.00
C GLN A 142 -6.77 18.07 18.40
N ASP A 143 -7.01 16.77 18.51
CA ASP A 143 -6.48 16.01 19.65
C ASP A 143 -5.28 15.21 19.15
N SER A 144 -4.14 15.73 19.58
CA SER A 144 -2.84 15.10 19.62
C SER A 144 -2.90 13.86 20.50
N ASP A 145 -3.04 12.69 19.89
CA ASP A 145 -2.52 11.46 20.48
C ASP A 145 -1.85 10.63 19.38
N THR A 146 -0.54 10.81 19.31
CA THR A 146 0.39 9.98 18.55
C THR A 146 0.45 8.60 19.19
N GLN A 147 -0.55 7.76 18.95
CA GLN A 147 -0.39 6.33 19.14
C GLN A 147 0.51 5.83 17.99
N ASN A 148 1.72 5.38 18.33
CA ASN A 148 2.72 4.79 17.43
C ASN A 148 2.21 3.47 16.79
N ARG A 149 1.08 3.51 16.08
CA ARG A 149 0.56 2.36 15.35
C ARG A 149 1.20 2.38 13.97
N VAL A 150 2.18 1.50 13.78
CA VAL A 150 2.78 1.25 12.47
C VAL A 150 1.65 0.76 11.54
N PRO A 151 1.30 1.48 10.46
CA PRO A 151 0.28 1.01 9.52
C PRO A 151 0.65 -0.39 9.02
N LEU A 152 -0.33 -1.30 8.89
CA LEU A 152 -0.08 -2.68 8.46
C LEU A 152 0.75 -2.73 7.17
N TRP A 153 0.51 -1.77 6.28
CA TRP A 153 1.28 -1.63 5.06
C TRP A 153 2.78 -1.34 5.26
N THR A 154 3.15 -0.59 6.31
CA THR A 154 4.55 -0.38 6.71
C THR A 154 5.18 -1.65 7.28
N PHE A 155 4.39 -2.54 7.88
CA PHE A 155 4.83 -3.86 8.34
C PHE A 155 5.01 -4.84 7.17
N ILE A 156 4.03 -4.93 6.27
CA ILE A 156 4.06 -5.90 5.16
C ILE A 156 5.05 -5.49 4.06
N PHE A 157 5.19 -4.19 3.77
CA PHE A 157 5.98 -3.72 2.63
C PHE A 157 7.13 -2.77 3.00
N GLY A 158 7.39 -2.59 4.30
CA GLY A 158 8.38 -1.64 4.79
C GLY A 158 7.92 -0.18 4.70
N ALA A 159 8.61 0.71 5.43
CA ALA A 159 8.33 2.14 5.38
C ALA A 159 8.70 2.72 4.02
N LYS A 160 7.75 3.35 3.33
CA LYS A 160 8.09 4.20 2.18
C LYS A 160 8.98 5.34 2.66
N SER A 161 10.07 5.62 1.95
CA SER A 161 10.81 6.86 2.16
C SER A 161 9.81 8.00 2.03
N LYS A 162 9.61 8.73 3.13
CA LYS A 162 8.80 9.93 3.16
C LYS A 162 9.40 10.83 2.10
N LYS A 163 8.81 10.91 0.90
CA LYS A 163 9.15 11.94 -0.07
C LYS A 163 8.84 13.23 0.66
N GLN A 164 9.88 13.81 1.25
CA GLN A 164 9.85 15.12 1.86
C GLN A 164 9.25 15.98 0.76
N LYS A 165 8.02 16.48 0.98
CA LYS A 165 7.46 17.53 0.13
C LYS A 165 8.43 18.69 0.27
N THR A 166 9.46 18.73 -0.57
CA THR A 166 10.31 19.89 -0.77
C THR A 166 9.37 20.92 -1.34
N SER A 167 8.80 21.71 -0.44
CA SER A 167 8.10 22.93 -0.79
C SER A 167 8.99 23.69 -1.78
N ILE A 168 8.40 24.11 -2.89
CA ILE A 168 9.06 24.92 -3.93
C ILE A 168 9.63 26.24 -3.36
N PHE A 169 9.30 26.59 -2.12
CA PHE A 169 9.85 27.71 -1.37
C PHE A 169 11.11 27.37 -0.53
N ALA A 170 11.62 26.14 -0.55
CA ALA A 170 12.85 25.77 0.17
C ALA A 170 14.14 26.28 -0.52
N CYS A 171 14.04 26.86 -1.72
CA CYS A 171 15.15 27.44 -2.48
C CYS A 171 15.28 28.96 -2.28
N VAL A 172 15.00 29.48 -1.08
CA VAL A 172 15.42 30.83 -0.72
C VAL A 172 16.53 30.71 0.32
N HIS A 173 17.76 30.74 -0.18
CA HIS A 173 18.98 30.73 0.59
C HIS A 173 18.97 31.87 1.65
N PRO A 174 19.08 31.59 2.96
CA PRO A 174 19.01 32.61 4.01
C PRO A 174 20.11 33.69 3.96
N ALA A 175 21.14 33.52 3.12
CA ALA A 175 22.27 34.45 3.08
C ALA A 175 22.03 35.77 2.31
N LEU A 176 20.89 35.94 1.61
CA LEU A 176 20.62 37.17 0.85
C LEU A 176 19.78 38.21 1.63
N HIS A 177 19.09 37.82 2.70
CA HIS A 177 18.30 38.77 3.50
C HIS A 177 19.14 39.73 4.36
N ARG A 178 20.45 39.47 4.56
CA ARG A 178 21.32 40.38 5.31
C ARG A 178 21.79 41.62 4.54
N LYS A 179 21.67 41.65 3.20
CA LYS A 179 22.23 42.75 2.39
C LYS A 179 21.21 43.80 1.94
N TYR A 180 19.92 43.62 2.18
CA TYR A 180 18.91 44.61 1.80
C TYR A 180 18.46 45.53 2.94
N THR A 181 18.68 45.14 4.21
CA THR A 181 18.33 45.99 5.36
C THR A 181 19.35 47.11 5.60
N SER A 182 20.61 46.94 5.16
CA SER A 182 21.66 47.96 5.30
C SER A 182 21.62 49.08 4.26
N LEU A 183 20.87 48.91 3.15
CA LEU A 183 20.71 49.97 2.14
C LEU A 183 19.46 50.85 2.36
N ARG A 184 18.54 50.45 3.24
CA ARG A 184 17.37 51.30 3.61
C ARG A 184 17.65 52.27 4.75
N SER A 185 18.79 52.13 5.44
CA SER A 185 19.18 53.01 6.56
C SER A 185 19.98 54.25 6.14
N LEU A 186 20.36 54.40 4.86
CA LEU A 186 21.20 55.53 4.42
C LEU A 186 20.45 56.67 3.69
N TYR A 187 19.11 56.60 3.58
CA TYR A 187 18.30 57.68 2.96
C TYR A 187 17.15 58.18 3.83
N SER A 188 17.23 58.01 5.15
CA SER A 188 16.34 58.70 6.09
C SER A 188 17.16 59.46 7.12
N SER A 189 17.85 60.48 6.64
CA SER A 189 18.30 61.59 7.49
C SER A 189 18.39 62.84 6.63
N LYS A 190 17.24 63.50 6.45
CA LYS A 190 17.08 64.94 6.31
C LYS A 190 15.72 65.31 6.89
#